data_AF-H6D5D8-F1
#
_entry.id   AF-H6D5D8-F1
#
_cell.length_a   1.000
_cell.length_b   1.000
_cell.length_c   1.000
_cell.angle_alpha   90.00
_cell.angle_beta   90.00
_cell.angle_gamma   90.00
#
_symmetry.space_group_name_H-M   'P 1'
#
loop_
_entity.id
_entity.type
_entity.pdbx_description
1 polymer ?
#
loop_
_entity_poly.entity_id
_entity_poly.type
_entity_poly.pdbx_seq_one_letter_code
_entity_poly.pdbx_strand_id
1 'polypeptide(L)'
;MNHLALPLKTTICWELLTIILLELNSVTMYNFEQSAGNQQVLNTSVGSSETTRGPRNTFTRRYSPWNKNLFNYLHNNSNFNINKTIIRQYSTSNNDKEDNTKDLNYVAIYDNFKEDRSRILKEQKNKSGIYCIINKINGHSYIGSSIHLTARMKNYLNTAFLKSRQNVNMPIVKALLKYDQSNFTLLILEYVESDMLTVRETYYITSVIPYYNVLKQGYSSLGYKHTEETKELLAQLAKNRTHSEETKGLIARALIGENNPFYNKSHSIESKRRMIEANSAYPVYVYNSFKELVVIFPSVSTLANQINSNHLTIVSVIKEQSIFRGEWYFTNVPYNIEDKPKIYDWYSDECKELVVNISNNSHIRKAVFVYDTNKNFISKHQGVTDAQKALNINHSTIKKYAKINGSYNGYIFSYERLNK
;
A
#
# COMPACT_ATOMS: atom_id res chain seq x y z
N MET A 1 -6.54 57.83 -24.97
CA MET A 1 -6.38 56.96 -26.16
C MET A 1 -5.02 57.22 -26.74
N ASN A 2 -4.11 56.24 -26.66
CA ASN A 2 -2.98 56.02 -27.55
C ASN A 2 -2.30 54.71 -27.09
N HIS A 3 -2.62 53.62 -27.79
CA HIS A 3 -2.05 52.30 -27.58
C HIS A 3 -0.64 52.27 -28.20
N LEU A 4 0.38 52.00 -27.38
CA LEU A 4 1.67 51.52 -27.87
C LEU A 4 1.57 50.00 -28.04
N ALA A 5 1.38 49.59 -29.30
CA ALA A 5 1.47 48.21 -29.73
C ALA A 5 2.96 47.82 -29.89
N LEU A 6 3.41 46.81 -29.16
CA LEU A 6 4.69 46.13 -29.42
C LEU A 6 4.41 44.86 -30.26
N PRO A 7 5.28 44.53 -31.23
CA PRO A 7 4.99 43.55 -32.25
C PRO A 7 5.11 42.12 -31.72
N LEU A 8 4.14 41.31 -32.16
CA LEU A 8 3.99 39.88 -31.91
C LEU A 8 5.01 39.10 -32.75
N LYS A 9 6.19 38.77 -32.19
CA LYS A 9 7.01 37.56 -32.49
C LYS A 9 8.41 37.67 -31.86
N THR A 10 8.52 37.26 -30.60
CA THR A 10 9.74 36.62 -30.09
C THR A 10 9.28 35.47 -29.21
N THR A 11 9.23 34.27 -29.77
CA THR A 11 9.11 33.02 -29.02
C THR A 11 10.41 32.82 -28.26
N ILE A 12 10.52 33.44 -27.08
CA ILE A 12 11.55 33.09 -26.12
C ILE A 12 11.14 31.73 -25.55
N CYS A 13 11.95 30.72 -25.83
CA CYS A 13 11.71 29.35 -25.38
C CYS A 13 11.66 29.35 -23.85
N TRP A 14 10.55 28.87 -23.27
CA TRP A 14 10.37 28.82 -21.82
C TRP A 14 11.48 28.04 -21.11
N GLU A 15 12.14 27.10 -21.82
CA GLU A 15 13.31 26.36 -21.33
C GLU A 15 14.56 27.25 -21.15
N LEU A 16 14.77 28.25 -22.02
CA LEU A 16 15.91 29.17 -21.89
C LEU A 16 15.73 30.13 -20.73
N LEU A 17 14.50 30.55 -20.45
CA LEU A 17 14.18 31.45 -19.34
C LEU A 17 14.28 30.73 -17.98
N THR A 18 13.95 29.43 -17.92
CA THR A 18 14.15 28.63 -16.71
C THR A 18 15.62 28.32 -16.44
N ILE A 19 16.43 28.08 -17.47
CA ILE A 19 17.88 27.87 -17.32
C ILE A 19 18.59 29.13 -16.80
N ILE A 20 18.26 30.31 -17.34
CA ILE A 20 18.85 31.58 -16.90
C ILE A 20 18.43 31.94 -15.46
N LEU A 21 17.21 31.58 -15.04
CA LEU A 21 16.76 31.80 -13.65
C LEU A 21 17.43 30.85 -12.64
N LEU A 22 17.84 29.66 -13.09
CA LEU A 22 18.51 28.64 -12.26
C LEU A 22 20.01 28.91 -12.08
N GLU A 23 20.67 29.58 -13.04
CA GLU A 23 22.10 29.94 -12.91
C GLU A 23 22.35 31.17 -12.01
N LEU A 24 21.36 32.02 -11.77
CA LEU A 24 21.53 33.26 -11.00
C LEU A 24 21.19 33.15 -9.51
N ASN A 25 20.56 32.07 -9.06
CA ASN A 25 20.26 31.86 -7.65
C ASN A 25 20.79 30.49 -7.20
N SER A 26 21.97 30.47 -6.57
CA SER A 26 22.42 29.34 -5.76
C SER A 26 21.54 29.23 -4.52
N VAL A 27 20.31 28.74 -4.67
CA VAL A 27 19.44 28.34 -3.57
C VAL A 27 19.97 27.00 -3.07
N THR A 28 20.58 26.99 -1.89
CA THR A 28 20.70 25.76 -1.11
C THR A 28 19.30 25.30 -0.74
N MET A 29 18.70 24.44 -1.57
CA MET A 29 17.54 23.67 -1.16
C MET A 29 17.97 22.73 -0.04
N TYR A 30 17.42 22.94 1.16
CA TYR A 30 17.34 21.86 2.14
C TYR A 30 16.38 20.84 1.56
N ASN A 31 16.94 19.81 0.92
CA ASN A 31 16.20 18.61 0.54
C ASN A 31 15.57 18.03 1.81
N PHE A 32 14.27 18.23 2.00
CA PHE A 32 13.47 17.33 2.81
C PHE A 32 13.36 16.03 2.00
N GLU A 33 14.29 15.11 2.22
CA GLU A 33 14.26 13.78 1.64
C GLU A 33 12.91 13.13 1.94
N GLN A 34 12.10 12.95 0.90
CA GLN A 34 11.11 11.88 0.88
C GLN A 34 11.86 10.56 0.73
N SER A 35 12.42 10.05 1.83
CA SER A 35 12.86 8.67 1.89
C SER A 35 11.66 7.77 2.21
N ALA A 36 11.02 7.30 1.14
CA ALA A 36 10.36 6.01 1.14
C ALA A 36 11.35 4.98 0.57
N GLY A 37 12.30 4.51 1.38
CA GLY A 37 13.15 3.38 0.99
C GLY A 37 14.45 3.23 1.78
N ASN A 38 14.59 2.06 2.42
CA ASN A 38 15.83 1.38 2.81
C ASN A 38 16.75 2.09 3.83
N GLN A 39 16.55 1.78 5.12
CA GLN A 39 17.65 1.79 6.09
C GLN A 39 18.41 0.47 6.04
N GLN A 40 19.64 0.53 5.56
CA GLN A 40 20.66 -0.48 5.80
C GLN A 40 21.55 0.08 6.92
N VAL A 41 21.44 -0.49 8.14
CA VAL A 41 22.39 -0.23 9.22
C VAL A 41 22.91 -1.58 9.71
N LEU A 42 24.24 -1.65 9.79
CA LEU A 42 25.04 -2.80 10.20
C LEU A 42 24.55 -3.43 11.52
N ASN A 43 24.43 -4.77 11.50
CA ASN A 43 24.51 -5.69 12.64
C ASN A 43 23.72 -5.32 13.91
N THR A 44 22.40 -5.20 13.80
CA THR A 44 21.47 -5.72 14.82
C THR A 44 20.22 -6.23 14.11
N SER A 45 19.85 -7.50 14.34
CA SER A 45 18.60 -8.06 13.81
C SER A 45 17.43 -7.49 14.59
N VAL A 46 16.90 -6.35 14.13
CA VAL A 46 15.64 -5.80 14.64
C VAL A 46 14.54 -6.35 13.75
N GLY A 47 13.82 -7.35 14.27
CA GLY A 47 12.64 -7.89 13.59
C GLY A 47 11.67 -6.77 13.26
N SER A 48 11.10 -6.80 12.06
CA SER A 48 9.91 -6.01 11.75
C SER A 48 8.92 -6.20 12.89
N SER A 49 8.35 -5.10 13.38
CA SER A 49 7.20 -5.13 14.29
C SER A 49 6.00 -5.71 13.53
N GLU A 50 6.05 -7.01 13.30
CA GLU A 50 4.97 -7.80 12.76
C GLU A 50 3.84 -7.75 13.78
N THR A 51 2.68 -7.27 13.35
CA THR A 51 1.45 -7.58 14.04
C THR A 51 1.31 -9.10 14.05
N THR A 52 1.64 -9.73 15.17
CA THR A 52 1.40 -11.15 15.40
C THR A 52 -0.10 -11.37 15.30
N ARG A 53 -0.54 -12.05 14.24
CA ARG A 53 -1.89 -12.61 14.18
C ARG A 53 -1.98 -13.65 15.30
N GLY A 54 -2.89 -13.45 16.25
CA GLY A 54 -3.29 -14.50 17.19
C GLY A 54 -3.75 -15.77 16.46
N PRO A 55 -3.75 -16.94 17.13
CA PRO A 55 -4.02 -18.22 16.50
C PRO A 55 -5.38 -18.19 15.81
N ARG A 56 -5.37 -18.50 14.51
CA ARG A 56 -6.56 -18.56 13.68
C ARG A 56 -7.45 -19.69 14.20
N ASN A 57 -8.60 -19.37 14.79
CA ASN A 57 -9.64 -20.35 15.09
C ASN A 57 -10.03 -21.08 13.79
N THR A 58 -9.70 -22.37 13.71
CA THR A 58 -9.93 -23.26 12.56
C THR A 58 -11.37 -23.80 12.52
N PHE A 59 -12.36 -22.93 12.74
CA PHE A 59 -13.77 -23.26 12.55
C PHE A 59 -14.51 -22.11 11.86
N THR A 60 -14.20 -21.89 10.58
CA THR A 60 -15.11 -21.17 9.69
C THR A 60 -15.34 -22.00 8.43
N ARG A 61 -16.55 -22.58 8.37
CA ARG A 61 -17.19 -23.12 7.17
C ARG A 61 -16.87 -22.19 6.00
N ARG A 62 -16.33 -22.73 4.91
CA ARG A 62 -16.28 -22.04 3.62
C ARG A 62 -17.72 -21.71 3.22
N TYR A 63 -18.13 -20.46 3.43
CA TYR A 63 -19.38 -19.93 2.92
C TYR A 63 -19.23 -19.84 1.40
N SER A 64 -19.91 -20.72 0.67
CA SER A 64 -20.16 -20.59 -0.76
C SER A 64 -21.56 -19.97 -0.92
N PRO A 65 -21.72 -18.77 -1.49
CA PRO A 65 -23.04 -18.28 -1.84
C PRO A 65 -23.58 -19.10 -3.02
N TRP A 66 -24.34 -20.14 -2.70
CA TRP A 66 -25.24 -20.79 -3.64
C TRP A 66 -26.45 -19.85 -3.80
N ASN A 67 -26.43 -19.00 -4.83
CA ASN A 67 -27.61 -18.22 -5.18
C ASN A 67 -28.49 -19.07 -6.10
N LYS A 68 -29.54 -19.67 -5.53
CA LYS A 68 -30.45 -20.62 -6.20
C LYS A 68 -31.61 -19.92 -6.94
N ASN A 69 -31.61 -18.59 -7.01
CA ASN A 69 -32.64 -17.78 -7.68
C ASN A 69 -32.06 -16.90 -8.79
N LEU A 70 -31.47 -17.53 -9.82
CA LEU A 70 -31.25 -16.87 -11.12
C LEU A 70 -31.53 -17.85 -12.28
N PHE A 71 -32.58 -18.66 -12.12
CA PHE A 71 -33.30 -19.27 -13.23
C PHE A 71 -34.58 -18.42 -13.41
N ASN A 72 -34.74 -17.79 -14.57
CA ASN A 72 -35.95 -17.10 -15.10
C ASN A 72 -35.82 -15.62 -15.53
N TYR A 73 -34.64 -15.09 -15.82
CA TYR A 73 -34.57 -13.80 -16.52
C TYR A 73 -33.44 -13.70 -17.55
N LEU A 74 -33.43 -14.62 -18.51
CA LEU A 74 -32.72 -14.45 -19.78
C LEU A 74 -33.53 -15.14 -20.89
N HIS A 75 -34.68 -14.56 -21.22
CA HIS A 75 -35.25 -14.69 -22.56
C HIS A 75 -35.37 -13.26 -23.11
N ASN A 76 -34.89 -13.09 -24.34
CA ASN A 76 -34.87 -11.85 -25.12
C ASN A 76 -33.75 -10.85 -24.77
N ASN A 77 -32.59 -10.99 -25.42
CA ASN A 77 -32.32 -10.11 -26.56
C ASN A 77 -31.09 -10.56 -27.37
N SER A 78 -31.29 -10.40 -28.66
CA SER A 78 -30.52 -10.74 -29.84
C SER A 78 -29.08 -10.20 -29.92
N ASN A 79 -28.24 -11.04 -30.52
CA ASN A 79 -27.21 -10.73 -31.52
C ASN A 79 -26.07 -9.76 -31.15
N PHE A 80 -24.95 -10.32 -30.67
CA PHE A 80 -23.63 -9.91 -31.15
C PHE A 80 -22.76 -11.15 -31.37
N ASN A 81 -22.60 -11.49 -32.65
CA ASN A 81 -21.81 -12.61 -33.14
C ASN A 81 -20.34 -12.15 -33.22
N ILE A 82 -19.50 -12.53 -32.26
CA ILE A 82 -18.04 -12.44 -32.38
C ILE A 82 -17.49 -13.86 -32.26
N ASN A 83 -17.57 -14.60 -33.36
CA ASN A 83 -16.78 -15.82 -33.56
C ASN A 83 -15.31 -15.42 -33.78
N LYS A 84 -14.53 -15.29 -32.70
CA LYS A 84 -13.08 -15.39 -32.79
C LYS A 84 -12.68 -16.85 -32.56
N THR A 85 -12.70 -17.62 -33.64
CA THR A 85 -12.08 -18.95 -33.70
C THR A 85 -10.58 -18.76 -33.53
N ILE A 86 -10.07 -18.91 -32.30
CA ILE A 86 -8.63 -19.04 -32.07
C ILE A 86 -8.26 -20.46 -32.51
N ILE A 87 -7.89 -20.60 -33.79
CA ILE A 87 -7.25 -21.81 -34.30
C ILE A 87 -5.84 -21.83 -33.72
N ARG A 88 -5.63 -22.62 -32.66
CA ARG A 88 -4.27 -22.99 -32.25
C ARG A 88 -3.73 -23.94 -33.30
N GLN A 89 -2.84 -23.44 -34.17
CA GLN A 89 -2.05 -24.29 -35.04
C GLN A 89 -0.99 -24.97 -34.18
N TYR A 90 -1.12 -26.28 -33.98
CA TYR A 90 -0.03 -27.11 -33.48
C TYR A 90 0.71 -27.63 -34.71
N SER A 91 2.02 -27.41 -34.76
CA SER A 91 2.90 -28.13 -35.67
C SER A 91 2.87 -29.61 -35.31
N THR A 92 2.11 -30.40 -36.06
CA THR A 92 2.20 -31.86 -36.00
C THR A 92 3.45 -32.27 -36.77
N SER A 93 4.58 -32.45 -36.07
CA SER A 93 5.62 -33.30 -36.63
C SER A 93 5.07 -34.73 -36.63
N ASN A 94 4.67 -35.22 -37.80
CA ASN A 94 4.39 -36.63 -38.04
C ASN A 94 5.67 -37.42 -37.74
N ASN A 95 5.78 -37.91 -36.51
CA ASN A 95 6.57 -39.07 -36.18
C ASN A 95 5.62 -39.92 -35.35
N ASP A 96 5.05 -40.96 -35.95
CA ASP A 96 4.34 -42.02 -35.22
C ASP A 96 5.37 -42.73 -34.34
N LYS A 97 5.75 -42.07 -33.23
CA LYS A 97 6.52 -42.68 -32.16
C LYS A 97 5.55 -43.57 -31.41
N GLU A 98 5.52 -44.83 -31.82
CA GLU A 98 4.87 -45.90 -31.09
C GLU A 98 5.48 -45.95 -29.67
N ASP A 99 4.63 -45.99 -28.64
CA ASP A 99 5.08 -46.09 -27.25
C ASP A 99 5.84 -47.41 -27.04
N ASN A 100 6.95 -47.40 -26.29
CA ASN A 100 7.81 -48.58 -26.06
C ASN A 100 7.16 -49.56 -25.06
N THR A 101 6.05 -50.19 -25.45
CA THR A 101 5.21 -51.02 -24.58
C THR A 101 5.36 -52.53 -24.79
N LYS A 102 6.09 -52.96 -25.85
CA LYS A 102 6.14 -54.36 -26.31
C LYS A 102 6.83 -55.33 -25.34
N ASP A 103 7.77 -54.86 -24.53
CA ASP A 103 8.56 -55.68 -23.58
C ASP A 103 8.34 -55.31 -22.10
N LEU A 104 7.17 -54.77 -21.77
CA LEU A 104 6.87 -54.38 -20.38
C LEU A 104 6.58 -55.61 -19.51
N ASN A 105 7.44 -55.87 -18.54
CA ASN A 105 7.14 -56.79 -17.46
C ASN A 105 5.99 -56.23 -16.61
N TYR A 106 4.96 -57.04 -16.39
CA TYR A 106 3.80 -56.69 -15.56
C TYR A 106 3.51 -57.78 -14.53
N VAL A 107 3.01 -57.34 -13.38
CA VAL A 107 2.55 -58.21 -12.28
C VAL A 107 1.12 -58.67 -12.50
N ALA A 108 0.28 -57.83 -13.11
CA ALA A 108 -1.10 -58.18 -13.44
C ALA A 108 -1.58 -57.46 -14.71
N ILE A 109 -2.47 -58.12 -15.45
CA ILE A 109 -3.08 -57.62 -16.69
C ILE A 109 -4.60 -57.70 -16.63
N TYR A 110 -5.25 -56.68 -17.18
CA TYR A 110 -6.69 -56.58 -17.35
C TYR A 110 -7.00 -56.07 -18.76
N ASP A 111 -7.44 -56.97 -19.64
CA ASP A 111 -7.60 -56.71 -21.07
C ASP A 111 -8.73 -55.73 -21.39
N ASN A 112 -9.74 -55.66 -20.53
CA ASN A 112 -10.84 -54.72 -20.66
C ASN A 112 -11.03 -53.95 -19.36
N PHE A 113 -10.49 -52.73 -19.33
CA PHE A 113 -10.47 -51.91 -18.13
C PHE A 113 -11.87 -51.68 -17.53
N LYS A 114 -12.92 -51.58 -18.36
CA LYS A 114 -14.30 -51.35 -17.93
C LYS A 114 -14.99 -52.61 -17.44
N GLU A 115 -14.87 -53.71 -18.18
CA GLU A 115 -15.53 -54.98 -17.84
C GLU A 115 -14.85 -55.67 -16.66
N ASP A 116 -13.52 -55.60 -16.57
CA ASP A 116 -12.74 -56.18 -15.47
C ASP A 116 -12.84 -55.39 -14.16
N ARG A 117 -13.70 -54.37 -14.07
CA ARG A 117 -13.86 -53.50 -12.89
C ARG A 117 -13.92 -54.28 -11.59
N SER A 118 -14.77 -55.30 -11.49
CA SER A 118 -14.93 -56.07 -10.24
C SER A 118 -13.65 -56.84 -9.88
N ARG A 119 -12.95 -57.38 -10.88
CA ARG A 119 -11.67 -58.09 -10.72
C ARG A 119 -10.57 -57.14 -10.25
N ILE A 120 -10.42 -56.00 -10.94
CA ILE A 120 -9.47 -54.93 -10.59
C ILE A 120 -9.67 -54.46 -9.15
N LEU A 121 -10.92 -54.16 -8.77
CA LEU A 121 -11.20 -53.62 -7.43
C LEU A 121 -10.92 -54.64 -6.32
N LYS A 122 -11.12 -55.94 -6.58
CA LYS A 122 -10.85 -57.03 -5.63
C LYS A 122 -9.35 -57.30 -5.49
N GLU A 123 -8.65 -57.47 -6.60
CA GLU A 123 -7.24 -57.90 -6.62
C GLU A 123 -6.26 -56.80 -6.27
N GLN A 124 -6.61 -55.53 -6.53
CA GLN A 124 -5.75 -54.38 -6.26
C GLN A 124 -6.05 -53.69 -4.92
N LYS A 125 -6.91 -54.29 -4.09
CA LYS A 125 -7.32 -53.76 -2.79
C LYS A 125 -6.12 -53.58 -1.86
N ASN A 126 -6.00 -52.40 -1.27
CA ASN A 126 -4.92 -52.00 -0.36
C ASN A 126 -3.50 -52.10 -0.96
N LYS A 127 -3.37 -52.10 -2.28
CA LYS A 127 -2.08 -52.12 -2.96
C LYS A 127 -1.69 -50.73 -3.47
N SER A 128 -0.40 -50.45 -3.36
CA SER A 128 0.26 -49.28 -3.94
C SER A 128 1.19 -49.73 -5.06
N GLY A 129 1.35 -48.92 -6.12
CA GLY A 129 2.23 -49.28 -7.21
C GLY A 129 2.13 -48.39 -8.45
N ILE A 130 2.81 -48.85 -9.50
CA ILE A 130 2.86 -48.23 -10.82
C ILE A 130 1.95 -49.02 -11.76
N TYR A 131 1.18 -48.31 -12.57
CA TYR A 131 0.30 -48.89 -13.58
C TYR A 131 0.50 -48.23 -14.93
N CYS A 132 0.21 -48.99 -16.00
CA CYS A 132 0.14 -48.53 -17.37
C CYS A 132 -1.27 -48.75 -17.90
N ILE A 133 -1.83 -47.74 -18.56
CA ILE A 133 -3.10 -47.83 -19.29
C ILE A 133 -2.79 -47.71 -20.77
N ILE A 134 -3.08 -48.76 -21.54
CA ILE A 134 -2.80 -48.83 -22.98
C ILE A 134 -4.12 -48.75 -23.75
N ASN A 135 -4.19 -47.88 -24.73
CA ASN A 135 -5.33 -47.76 -25.63
C ASN A 135 -5.22 -48.79 -26.75
N LYS A 136 -6.16 -49.72 -26.83
CA LYS A 136 -6.19 -50.79 -27.84
C LYS A 136 -6.42 -50.28 -29.27
N ILE A 137 -6.96 -49.06 -29.43
CA ILE A 137 -7.29 -48.50 -30.76
C ILE A 137 -6.06 -47.88 -31.43
N ASN A 138 -5.20 -47.19 -30.68
CA ASN A 138 -4.05 -46.47 -31.26
C ASN A 138 -2.69 -46.87 -30.66
N GLY A 139 -2.65 -47.79 -29.69
CA GLY A 139 -1.42 -48.27 -29.05
C GLY A 139 -0.80 -47.30 -28.05
N HIS A 140 -1.32 -46.08 -27.91
CA HIS A 140 -0.78 -45.10 -26.98
C HIS A 140 -1.06 -45.46 -25.53
N SER A 141 -0.13 -45.09 -24.66
CA SER A 141 -0.10 -45.49 -23.27
C SER A 141 -0.02 -44.29 -22.32
N TYR A 142 -0.40 -44.56 -21.07
CA TYR A 142 -0.29 -43.65 -19.94
C TYR A 142 0.32 -44.40 -18.77
N ILE A 143 1.29 -43.79 -18.09
CA ILE A 143 1.90 -44.35 -16.88
C ILE A 143 1.55 -43.46 -15.70
N GLY A 144 1.14 -44.09 -14.61
CA GLY A 144 0.87 -43.38 -13.38
C GLY A 144 1.22 -44.18 -12.14
N SER A 145 1.38 -43.48 -11.02
CA SER A 145 1.54 -44.08 -9.69
C SER A 145 0.32 -43.87 -8.79
N SER A 146 0.13 -44.74 -7.79
CA SER A 146 -0.84 -44.51 -6.73
C SER A 146 -0.51 -45.24 -5.42
N ILE A 147 -0.78 -44.58 -4.30
CA ILE A 147 -0.79 -45.18 -2.95
C ILE A 147 -1.95 -46.19 -2.82
N HIS A 148 -3.07 -45.93 -3.52
CA HIS A 148 -4.25 -46.78 -3.48
C HIS A 148 -4.76 -47.06 -4.89
N LEU A 149 -4.23 -48.13 -5.51
CA LEU A 149 -4.55 -48.51 -6.90
C LEU A 149 -6.06 -48.67 -7.12
N THR A 150 -6.77 -49.34 -6.21
CA THR A 150 -8.24 -49.48 -6.27
C THR A 150 -8.97 -48.14 -6.38
N ALA A 151 -8.59 -47.16 -5.56
CA ALA A 151 -9.24 -45.85 -5.54
C ALA A 151 -8.96 -45.09 -6.85
N ARG A 152 -7.73 -45.18 -7.36
CA ARG A 152 -7.35 -44.58 -8.64
C ARG A 152 -8.10 -45.20 -9.81
N MET A 153 -8.18 -46.52 -9.90
CA MET A 153 -8.92 -47.19 -10.98
C MET A 153 -10.42 -46.89 -10.90
N LYS A 154 -11.00 -46.83 -9.70
CA LYS A 154 -12.39 -46.40 -9.50
C LYS A 154 -12.66 -44.99 -10.05
N ASN A 155 -11.71 -44.06 -9.88
CA ASN A 155 -11.82 -42.71 -10.43
C ASN A 155 -11.82 -42.72 -11.96
N TYR A 156 -10.88 -43.45 -12.58
CA TYR A 156 -10.82 -43.53 -14.04
C TYR A 156 -12.03 -44.24 -14.66
N LEU A 157 -12.67 -45.16 -13.93
CA LEU A 157 -13.91 -45.85 -14.31
C LEU A 157 -15.19 -45.05 -14.00
N ASN A 158 -15.08 -43.85 -13.41
CA ASN A 158 -16.22 -43.02 -13.06
C ASN A 158 -16.35 -41.84 -14.04
N THR A 159 -17.42 -41.84 -14.84
CA THR A 159 -17.68 -40.79 -15.84
C THR A 159 -17.86 -39.40 -15.23
N ALA A 160 -18.42 -39.28 -14.03
CA ALA A 160 -18.57 -38.00 -13.33
C ALA A 160 -17.21 -37.43 -12.91
N PHE A 161 -16.27 -38.29 -12.49
CA PHE A 161 -14.90 -37.89 -12.17
C PHE A 161 -14.18 -37.36 -13.43
N LEU A 162 -14.31 -38.08 -14.55
CA LEU A 162 -13.70 -37.70 -15.83
C LEU A 162 -14.24 -36.36 -16.36
N LYS A 163 -15.54 -36.09 -16.21
CA LYS A 163 -16.19 -34.85 -16.68
C LYS A 163 -16.04 -33.64 -15.73
N SER A 164 -15.42 -33.82 -14.56
CA SER A 164 -15.26 -32.73 -13.60
C SER A 164 -14.34 -31.63 -14.14
N ARG A 165 -14.63 -30.36 -13.81
CA ARG A 165 -13.86 -29.19 -14.28
C ARG A 165 -12.36 -29.27 -13.96
N GLN A 166 -12.00 -29.96 -12.88
CA GLN A 166 -10.60 -30.13 -12.45
C GLN A 166 -9.84 -31.15 -13.30
N ASN A 167 -10.50 -32.22 -13.76
CA ASN A 167 -9.83 -33.38 -14.37
C ASN A 167 -10.00 -33.48 -15.89
N VAL A 168 -11.01 -32.83 -16.46
CA VAL A 168 -11.36 -32.91 -17.89
C VAL A 168 -10.20 -32.56 -18.84
N ASN A 169 -9.23 -31.79 -18.34
CA ASN A 169 -8.07 -31.37 -19.12
C ASN A 169 -6.89 -32.35 -19.11
N MET A 170 -6.90 -33.39 -18.27
CA MET A 170 -5.84 -34.39 -18.23
C MET A 170 -5.84 -35.24 -19.52
N PRO A 171 -4.67 -35.52 -20.15
CA PRO A 171 -4.62 -36.26 -21.41
C PRO A 171 -5.25 -37.66 -21.33
N ILE A 172 -4.94 -38.45 -20.29
CA ILE A 172 -5.54 -39.77 -20.06
C ILE A 172 -7.06 -39.70 -19.88
N VAL A 173 -7.56 -38.66 -19.20
CA VAL A 173 -9.01 -38.46 -19.01
C VAL A 173 -9.70 -38.18 -20.35
N LYS A 174 -9.08 -37.34 -21.20
CA LYS A 174 -9.58 -37.08 -22.56
C LYS A 174 -9.57 -38.35 -23.41
N ALA A 175 -8.52 -39.16 -23.30
CA ALA A 175 -8.42 -40.43 -24.02
C ALA A 175 -9.53 -41.42 -23.59
N LEU A 176 -9.71 -41.62 -22.28
CA LEU A 176 -10.77 -42.48 -21.73
C LEU A 176 -12.19 -42.03 -22.13
N LEU A 177 -12.42 -40.71 -22.21
CA LEU A 177 -13.70 -40.16 -22.69
C LEU A 177 -13.89 -40.30 -24.21
N LYS A 178 -12.82 -40.16 -24.99
CA LYS A 178 -12.86 -40.20 -26.45
C LYS A 178 -13.02 -41.62 -27.00
N TYR A 179 -12.31 -42.57 -26.42
CA TYR A 179 -12.20 -43.94 -26.94
C TYR A 179 -13.03 -44.96 -26.16
N ASP A 180 -13.79 -44.54 -25.14
CA ASP A 180 -14.47 -45.38 -24.14
C ASP A 180 -13.51 -46.24 -23.31
N GLN A 181 -13.82 -46.41 -22.02
CA GLN A 181 -12.97 -47.14 -21.08
C GLN A 181 -12.81 -48.63 -21.45
N SER A 182 -13.73 -49.23 -22.21
CA SER A 182 -13.63 -50.65 -22.64
C SER A 182 -12.48 -50.91 -23.63
N ASN A 183 -12.05 -49.87 -24.35
CA ASN A 183 -10.96 -49.95 -25.32
C ASN A 183 -9.57 -49.75 -24.71
N PHE A 184 -9.46 -49.90 -23.39
CA PHE A 184 -8.19 -49.79 -22.69
C PHE A 184 -7.83 -51.09 -21.95
N THR A 185 -6.54 -51.41 -21.95
CA THR A 185 -5.92 -52.46 -21.16
C THR A 185 -5.21 -51.81 -19.97
N LEU A 186 -5.39 -52.37 -18.77
CA LEU A 186 -4.66 -51.95 -17.57
C LEU A 186 -3.57 -52.99 -17.26
N LEU A 187 -2.34 -52.52 -17.16
CA LEU A 187 -1.20 -53.28 -16.65
C LEU A 187 -0.80 -52.72 -15.28
N ILE A 188 -0.60 -53.61 -14.32
CA ILE A 188 0.08 -53.26 -13.07
C ILE A 188 1.54 -53.65 -13.26
N LEU A 189 2.43 -52.66 -13.36
CA LEU A 189 3.83 -52.87 -13.69
C LEU A 189 4.62 -53.34 -12.47
N GLU A 190 4.36 -52.74 -11.31
CA GLU A 190 5.11 -53.00 -10.08
C GLU A 190 4.32 -52.55 -8.85
N TYR A 191 4.42 -53.29 -7.76
CA TYR A 191 3.96 -52.85 -6.44
C TYR A 191 5.09 -52.17 -5.69
N VAL A 192 4.85 -50.95 -5.22
CA VAL A 192 5.88 -50.06 -4.68
C VAL A 192 5.34 -49.36 -3.44
N GLU A 193 6.18 -49.16 -2.42
CA GLU A 193 5.84 -48.36 -1.25
C GLU A 193 5.72 -46.87 -1.58
N SER A 194 5.01 -46.11 -0.72
CA SER A 194 4.58 -44.74 -1.05
C SER A 194 5.73 -43.75 -1.30
N ASP A 195 6.87 -43.97 -0.65
CA ASP A 195 8.09 -43.16 -0.73
C ASP A 195 8.81 -43.32 -2.08
N MET A 196 8.77 -44.52 -2.67
CA MET A 196 9.46 -44.84 -3.92
C MET A 196 8.61 -44.64 -5.18
N LEU A 197 7.30 -44.36 -5.04
CA LEU A 197 6.37 -44.21 -6.17
C LEU A 197 6.84 -43.18 -7.21
N THR A 198 7.30 -42.01 -6.79
CA THR A 198 7.72 -40.94 -7.70
C THR A 198 8.96 -41.33 -8.51
N VAL A 199 9.91 -42.01 -7.87
CA VAL A 199 11.14 -42.50 -8.52
C VAL A 199 10.81 -43.58 -9.54
N ARG A 200 9.98 -44.54 -9.16
CA ARG A 200 9.58 -45.65 -10.04
C ARG A 200 8.67 -45.19 -11.19
N GLU A 201 7.74 -44.26 -10.95
CA GLU A 201 6.94 -43.63 -12.00
C GLU A 201 7.82 -42.93 -13.04
N THR A 202 8.84 -42.21 -12.58
CA THR A 202 9.82 -41.57 -13.47
C THR A 202 10.59 -42.59 -14.30
N TYR A 203 11.05 -43.68 -13.68
CA TYR A 203 11.74 -44.77 -14.37
C TYR A 203 10.90 -45.33 -15.52
N TYR A 204 9.62 -45.62 -15.26
CA TYR A 204 8.73 -46.17 -16.29
C TYR A 204 8.34 -45.13 -17.36
N ILE A 205 8.09 -43.87 -17.00
CA ILE A 205 7.81 -42.80 -17.98
C ILE A 205 9.01 -42.60 -18.92
N THR A 206 10.23 -42.59 -18.39
CA THR A 206 11.45 -42.40 -19.19
C THR A 206 11.76 -43.59 -20.08
N SER A 207 11.43 -44.81 -19.64
CA SER A 207 11.65 -46.04 -20.41
C SER A 207 10.61 -46.22 -21.53
N VAL A 208 9.33 -46.00 -21.22
CA VAL A 208 8.21 -46.25 -22.16
C VAL A 208 7.95 -45.06 -23.09
N ILE A 209 8.24 -43.84 -22.61
CA ILE A 209 7.93 -42.57 -23.29
C ILE A 209 6.43 -42.50 -23.67
N PRO A 210 5.52 -42.64 -22.68
CA PRO A 210 4.09 -42.77 -22.93
C PRO A 210 3.47 -41.48 -23.51
N TYR A 211 2.68 -41.60 -24.59
CA TYR A 211 2.10 -40.48 -25.30
C TYR A 211 1.16 -39.62 -24.43
N TYR A 212 0.42 -40.23 -23.51
CA TYR A 212 -0.54 -39.51 -22.67
C TYR A 212 0.11 -38.83 -21.44
N ASN A 213 1.42 -38.97 -21.20
CA ASN A 213 2.12 -38.25 -20.15
C ASN A 213 2.73 -36.95 -20.72
N VAL A 214 2.25 -35.80 -20.25
CA VAL A 214 2.76 -34.48 -20.68
C VAL A 214 4.14 -34.19 -20.10
N LEU A 215 4.39 -34.64 -18.88
CA LEU A 215 5.68 -34.47 -18.21
C LEU A 215 6.54 -35.72 -18.41
N LYS A 216 7.83 -35.51 -18.68
CA LYS A 216 8.82 -36.59 -18.88
C LYS A 216 9.32 -37.21 -17.57
N GLN A 217 8.84 -36.71 -16.42
CA GLN A 217 9.19 -37.16 -15.09
C GLN A 217 7.92 -37.28 -14.25
N GLY A 218 7.86 -38.29 -13.37
CA GLY A 218 6.82 -38.37 -12.35
C GLY A 218 7.02 -37.22 -11.36
N TYR A 219 6.07 -36.30 -11.28
CA TYR A 219 6.20 -35.08 -10.48
C TYR A 219 5.02 -34.92 -9.53
N SER A 220 5.31 -34.59 -8.27
CA SER A 220 4.33 -34.08 -7.31
C SER A 220 4.49 -32.57 -7.19
N SER A 221 3.43 -31.81 -7.41
CA SER A 221 3.43 -30.35 -7.20
C SER A 221 3.47 -29.97 -5.71
N LEU A 222 3.39 -30.95 -4.80
CA LEU A 222 3.45 -30.72 -3.37
C LEU A 222 4.87 -30.33 -2.97
N GLY A 223 5.04 -29.09 -2.51
CA GLY A 223 6.34 -28.54 -2.08
C GLY A 223 7.16 -27.88 -3.19
N TYR A 224 6.67 -27.85 -4.43
CA TYR A 224 7.35 -27.12 -5.50
C TYR A 224 7.42 -25.63 -5.20
N LYS A 225 8.64 -25.08 -5.26
CA LYS A 225 8.89 -23.64 -5.21
C LYS A 225 9.27 -23.19 -6.62
N HIS A 226 8.58 -22.18 -7.13
CA HIS A 226 8.96 -21.54 -8.39
C HIS A 226 10.39 -21.01 -8.34
N THR A 227 11.12 -21.09 -9.46
CA THR A 227 12.42 -20.44 -9.62
C THR A 227 12.29 -18.93 -9.49
N GLU A 228 13.36 -18.23 -9.10
CA GLU A 228 13.35 -16.77 -9.00
C GLU A 228 13.01 -16.12 -10.34
N GLU A 229 13.56 -16.61 -11.45
CA GLU A 229 13.20 -16.16 -12.81
C GLU A 229 11.68 -16.26 -13.08
N THR A 230 11.05 -17.36 -12.64
CA THR A 230 9.60 -17.54 -12.81
C THR A 230 8.83 -16.57 -11.92
N LYS A 231 9.29 -16.34 -10.69
CA LYS A 231 8.66 -15.35 -9.78
C LYS A 231 8.75 -13.94 -10.34
N GLU A 232 9.90 -13.56 -10.89
CA GLU A 232 10.11 -12.26 -11.53
C GLU A 232 9.20 -12.07 -12.74
N LEU A 233 9.12 -13.07 -13.62
CA LEU A 233 8.21 -13.05 -14.77
C LEU A 233 6.75 -12.89 -14.33
N LEU A 234 6.33 -13.66 -13.32
CA LEU A 234 4.98 -13.56 -12.76
C LEU A 234 4.72 -12.19 -12.13
N ALA A 235 5.70 -11.60 -11.46
CA ALA A 235 5.61 -10.26 -10.90
C ALA A 235 5.48 -9.19 -12.01
N GLN A 236 6.27 -9.28 -13.07
CA GLN A 236 6.17 -8.38 -14.23
C GLN A 236 4.79 -8.47 -14.90
N LEU A 237 4.28 -9.68 -15.12
CA LEU A 237 2.94 -9.90 -15.66
C LEU A 237 1.81 -9.41 -14.73
N ALA A 238 2.09 -9.26 -13.43
CA ALA A 238 1.12 -8.78 -12.45
C ALA A 238 1.11 -7.25 -12.32
N LYS A 239 2.22 -6.54 -12.61
CA LYS A 239 2.35 -5.08 -12.41
C LYS A 239 1.23 -4.25 -13.08
N ASN A 240 0.77 -4.67 -14.25
CA ASN A 240 -0.25 -3.93 -15.02
C ASN A 240 -1.67 -4.49 -14.87
N ARG A 241 -1.90 -5.39 -13.90
CA ARG A 241 -3.24 -5.92 -13.65
C ARG A 241 -4.05 -4.89 -12.87
N THR A 242 -5.04 -4.30 -13.55
CA THR A 242 -6.06 -3.47 -12.90
C THR A 242 -7.33 -4.29 -12.71
N HIS A 243 -7.94 -4.17 -11.55
CA HIS A 243 -9.26 -4.73 -11.31
C HIS A 243 -10.31 -3.94 -12.10
N SER A 244 -11.34 -4.64 -12.59
CA SER A 244 -12.53 -3.98 -13.15
C SER A 244 -13.21 -3.12 -12.08
N GLU A 245 -13.95 -2.09 -12.50
CA GLU A 245 -14.64 -1.21 -11.55
C GLU A 245 -15.67 -1.97 -10.70
N GLU A 246 -16.34 -2.97 -11.26
CA GLU A 246 -17.21 -3.87 -10.51
C GLU A 246 -16.45 -4.59 -9.39
N THR A 247 -15.26 -5.11 -9.70
CA THR A 247 -14.42 -5.82 -8.72
C THR A 247 -13.92 -4.87 -7.64
N LYS A 248 -13.48 -3.65 -8.00
CA LYS A 248 -13.10 -2.62 -7.04
C LYS A 248 -14.27 -2.27 -6.11
N GLY A 249 -15.48 -2.16 -6.65
CA GLY A 249 -16.69 -1.89 -5.87
C GLY A 249 -17.07 -3.01 -4.90
N LEU A 250 -16.80 -4.28 -5.25
CA LEU A 250 -16.98 -5.42 -4.36
C LEU A 250 -15.93 -5.43 -3.24
N ILE A 251 -14.66 -5.15 -3.56
CA ILE A 251 -13.57 -5.05 -2.57
C ILE A 251 -13.85 -3.90 -1.60
N ALA A 252 -14.24 -2.73 -2.10
CA ALA A 252 -14.57 -1.58 -1.28
C ALA A 252 -15.69 -1.90 -0.28
N ARG A 253 -16.80 -2.51 -0.74
CA ARG A 253 -17.90 -2.94 0.13
C ARG A 253 -17.45 -3.94 1.20
N ALA A 254 -16.57 -4.87 0.85
CA ALA A 254 -16.06 -5.86 1.78
C ALA A 254 -15.19 -5.25 2.89
N LEU A 255 -14.59 -4.08 2.67
CA LEU A 255 -13.66 -3.41 3.61
C LEU A 255 -14.32 -2.29 4.44
N ILE A 256 -15.65 -2.25 4.54
CA ILE A 256 -16.38 -1.27 5.35
C ILE A 256 -16.61 -1.78 6.77
N GLY A 257 -16.65 -0.87 7.74
CA GLY A 257 -16.98 -1.17 9.14
C GLY A 257 -15.95 -2.10 9.78
N GLU A 258 -16.43 -3.14 10.46
CA GLU A 258 -15.60 -4.09 11.21
C GLU A 258 -14.60 -4.86 10.35
N ASN A 259 -14.87 -5.00 9.06
CA ASN A 259 -13.97 -5.67 8.12
C ASN A 259 -12.78 -4.80 7.70
N ASN A 260 -12.82 -3.49 7.96
CA ASN A 260 -11.68 -2.62 7.71
C ASN A 260 -10.51 -3.04 8.63
N PRO A 261 -9.31 -3.32 8.10
CA PRO A 261 -8.13 -3.64 8.92
C PRO A 261 -7.76 -2.57 9.96
N PHE A 262 -8.26 -1.34 9.76
CA PHE A 262 -8.08 -0.20 10.67
C PHE A 262 -9.30 0.07 11.58
N TYR A 263 -10.32 -0.79 11.56
CA TYR A 263 -11.47 -0.65 12.43
C TYR A 263 -11.06 -0.72 13.91
N ASN A 264 -11.63 0.17 14.73
CA ASN A 264 -11.30 0.35 16.15
C ASN A 264 -9.80 0.57 16.46
N LYS A 265 -9.00 0.94 15.46
CA LYS A 265 -7.61 1.34 15.67
C LYS A 265 -7.50 2.86 15.68
N SER A 266 -6.62 3.37 16.54
CA SER A 266 -6.27 4.78 16.61
C SER A 266 -4.87 5.00 16.07
N HIS A 267 -4.67 6.14 15.40
CA HIS A 267 -3.33 6.58 15.02
C HIS A 267 -2.48 6.87 16.26
N SER A 268 -1.19 6.52 16.19
CA SER A 268 -0.20 6.95 17.18
C SER A 268 -0.09 8.47 17.21
N ILE A 269 0.39 9.03 18.32
CA ILE A 269 0.63 10.49 18.46
C ILE A 269 1.56 10.97 17.34
N GLU A 270 2.60 10.20 17.03
CA GLU A 270 3.53 10.48 15.94
C GLU A 270 2.87 10.49 14.56
N SER A 271 1.95 9.55 14.31
CA SER A 271 1.21 9.52 13.03
C SER A 271 0.24 10.71 12.92
N LYS A 272 -0.39 11.11 14.03
CA LYS A 272 -1.22 12.31 14.09
C LYS A 272 -0.38 13.57 13.84
N ARG A 273 0.85 13.63 14.38
CA ARG A 273 1.81 14.73 14.15
C ARG A 273 2.13 14.88 12.66
N ARG A 274 2.59 13.82 12.01
CA ARG A 274 2.88 13.84 10.57
C ARG A 274 1.67 14.22 9.72
N MET A 275 0.49 13.77 10.11
CA MET A 275 -0.76 14.16 9.44
C MET A 275 -1.08 15.65 9.63
N ILE A 276 -0.86 16.22 10.83
CA ILE A 276 -1.01 17.66 11.08
C ILE A 276 -0.03 18.45 10.22
N GLU A 277 1.25 18.07 10.20
CA GLU A 277 2.29 18.73 9.40
C GLU A 277 1.97 18.68 7.91
N ALA A 278 1.60 17.51 7.38
CA ALA A 278 1.25 17.35 5.97
C ALA A 278 -0.01 18.14 5.56
N ASN A 279 -0.97 18.29 6.47
CA ASN A 279 -2.19 19.05 6.21
C ASN A 279 -2.04 20.56 6.46
N SER A 280 -0.95 21.00 7.10
CA SER A 280 -0.76 22.40 7.46
C SER A 280 -0.07 23.16 6.32
N ALA A 281 -0.81 24.02 5.63
CA ALA A 281 -0.28 24.78 4.49
C ALA A 281 0.62 25.97 4.87
N TYR A 282 0.38 26.59 6.02
CA TYR A 282 1.05 27.83 6.43
C TYR A 282 1.58 27.73 7.86
N PRO A 283 2.90 27.56 8.06
CA PRO A 283 3.50 27.57 9.39
C PRO A 283 3.37 28.95 10.04
N VAL A 284 3.44 28.97 11.37
CA VAL A 284 3.43 30.19 12.17
C VAL A 284 4.75 30.32 12.90
N TYR A 285 5.49 31.37 12.55
CA TYR A 285 6.74 31.74 13.19
C TYR A 285 6.43 32.58 14.41
N VAL A 286 6.90 32.13 15.57
CA VAL A 286 6.72 32.81 16.86
C VAL A 286 8.03 33.46 17.24
N TYR A 287 8.00 34.78 17.42
CA TYR A 287 9.14 35.58 17.85
C TYR A 287 8.91 36.16 19.24
N ASN A 288 10.00 36.46 19.94
CA ASN A 288 9.95 37.26 21.15
C ASN A 288 9.79 38.76 20.85
N SER A 289 9.78 39.59 21.89
CA SER A 289 9.56 41.03 21.76
C SER A 289 10.71 41.76 21.05
N PHE A 290 11.87 41.13 20.91
CA PHE A 290 13.02 41.64 20.15
C PHE A 290 13.09 41.09 18.72
N LYS A 291 12.04 40.39 18.26
CA LYS A 291 11.97 39.74 16.93
C LYS A 291 13.02 38.65 16.72
N GLU A 292 13.45 37.97 17.78
CA GLU A 292 14.25 36.75 17.67
C GLU A 292 13.33 35.53 17.55
N LEU A 293 13.60 34.66 16.57
CA LEU A 293 12.79 33.48 16.29
C LEU A 293 12.86 32.48 17.45
N VAL A 294 11.72 32.19 18.07
CA VAL A 294 11.64 31.28 19.21
C VAL A 294 11.27 29.88 18.75
N VAL A 295 10.15 29.73 18.05
CA VAL A 295 9.62 28.41 17.64
C VAL A 295 8.74 28.55 16.40
N ILE A 296 8.58 27.46 15.66
CA ILE A 296 7.71 27.39 14.48
C ILE A 296 6.60 26.37 14.74
N PHE A 297 5.35 26.80 14.69
CA PHE A 297 4.20 25.91 14.75
C PHE A 297 3.74 25.53 13.35
N PRO A 298 3.17 24.33 13.17
CA PRO A 298 2.74 23.88 11.84
C PRO A 298 1.57 24.71 11.30
N SER A 299 0.67 25.22 12.15
CA SER A 299 -0.44 26.07 11.71
C SER A 299 -0.95 27.03 12.79
N VAL A 300 -1.72 28.04 12.36
CA VAL A 300 -2.45 28.95 13.24
C VAL A 300 -3.40 28.19 14.16
N SER A 301 -4.11 27.18 13.65
CA SER A 301 -5.04 26.37 14.45
C SER A 301 -4.30 25.59 15.54
N THR A 302 -3.12 25.05 15.22
CA THR A 302 -2.29 24.34 16.20
C THR A 302 -1.85 25.28 17.31
N LEU A 303 -1.30 26.45 16.95
CA LEU A 303 -0.91 27.47 17.93
C LEU A 303 -2.11 27.92 18.77
N ALA A 304 -3.23 28.29 18.13
CA ALA A 304 -4.45 28.76 18.79
C ALA A 304 -4.96 27.80 19.86
N ASN A 305 -5.01 26.51 19.54
CA ASN A 305 -5.44 25.47 20.47
C ASN A 305 -4.46 25.32 21.64
N GLN A 306 -3.15 25.38 21.40
CA GLN A 306 -2.12 25.26 22.44
C GLN A 306 -2.19 26.40 23.46
N ILE A 307 -2.29 27.65 22.99
CA ILE A 307 -2.30 28.85 23.86
C ILE A 307 -3.71 29.28 24.30
N ASN A 308 -4.71 28.43 24.06
CA ASN A 308 -6.13 28.67 24.31
C ASN A 308 -6.58 30.06 23.83
N SER A 309 -6.38 30.35 22.56
CA SER A 309 -6.72 31.63 21.93
C SER A 309 -7.64 31.43 20.74
N ASN A 310 -8.40 32.46 20.38
CA ASN A 310 -9.26 32.41 19.21
C ASN A 310 -8.42 32.51 17.94
N HIS A 311 -8.63 31.58 17.01
CA HIS A 311 -7.98 31.56 15.69
C HIS A 311 -8.04 32.92 14.98
N LEU A 312 -9.20 33.59 14.97
CA LEU A 312 -9.37 34.89 14.32
C LEU A 312 -8.51 35.99 14.95
N THR A 313 -8.29 35.92 16.26
CA THR A 313 -7.42 36.86 16.97
C THR A 313 -5.97 36.71 16.51
N ILE A 314 -5.47 35.46 16.40
CA ILE A 314 -4.11 35.21 15.91
C ILE A 314 -3.98 35.66 14.45
N VAL A 315 -4.98 35.40 13.60
CA VAL A 315 -4.98 35.88 12.21
C VAL A 315 -4.94 37.41 12.13
N SER A 316 -5.72 38.12 12.94
CA SER A 316 -5.69 39.59 13.00
C SER A 316 -4.33 40.10 13.45
N VAL A 317 -3.73 39.48 14.48
CA VAL A 317 -2.38 39.82 14.96
C VAL A 317 -1.33 39.62 13.88
N ILE A 318 -1.36 38.50 13.14
CA ILE A 318 -0.46 38.23 12.02
C ILE A 318 -0.64 39.29 10.92
N LYS A 319 -1.87 39.66 10.59
CA LYS A 319 -2.14 40.69 9.57
C LYS A 319 -1.68 42.08 10.00
N GLU A 320 -1.90 42.43 11.26
CA GLU A 320 -1.54 43.72 11.85
C GLU A 320 -0.05 43.82 12.21
N GLN A 321 0.67 42.70 12.24
CA GLN A 321 2.07 42.61 12.68
C GLN A 321 2.28 43.20 14.08
N SER A 322 1.30 43.03 14.97
CA SER A 322 1.30 43.62 16.31
C SER A 322 1.76 42.63 17.40
N ILE A 323 2.19 43.16 18.55
CA ILE A 323 2.57 42.32 19.69
C ILE A 323 1.34 41.62 20.28
N PHE A 324 1.39 40.31 20.31
CA PHE A 324 0.46 39.44 21.02
C PHE A 324 0.81 39.31 22.50
N ARG A 325 -0.20 39.48 23.37
CA ARG A 325 -0.09 39.31 24.82
C ARG A 325 1.11 40.03 25.48
N GLY A 326 1.57 41.11 24.83
CA GLY A 326 2.62 41.98 25.32
C GLY A 326 4.06 41.47 25.20
N GLU A 327 4.32 40.33 24.55
CA GLU A 327 5.70 39.83 24.36
C GLU A 327 5.98 39.16 23.02
N TRP A 328 4.97 38.66 22.28
CA TRP A 328 5.23 37.80 21.13
C TRP A 328 4.76 38.38 19.82
N TYR A 329 5.52 38.18 18.76
CA TYR A 329 5.05 38.42 17.39
C TYR A 329 4.75 37.09 16.72
N PHE A 330 3.68 37.05 15.94
CA PHE A 330 3.32 35.92 15.11
C PHE A 330 3.34 36.34 13.65
N THR A 331 4.01 35.55 12.81
CA THR A 331 4.03 35.78 11.36
C THR A 331 3.86 34.46 10.61
N ASN A 332 3.42 34.54 9.36
CA ASN A 332 3.35 33.42 8.43
C ASN A 332 4.54 33.37 7.45
N VAL A 333 5.35 34.44 7.44
CA VAL A 333 6.58 34.58 6.66
C VAL A 333 7.70 34.95 7.62
N PRO A 334 8.88 34.32 7.53
CA PRO A 334 9.97 34.65 8.42
C PRO A 334 10.48 36.07 8.17
N TYR A 335 10.95 36.76 9.21
CA TYR A 335 11.60 38.08 9.05
C TYR A 335 12.94 37.94 8.33
N ASN A 336 13.69 36.88 8.62
CA ASN A 336 14.91 36.49 7.94
C ASN A 336 14.92 34.97 7.73
N ILE A 337 15.31 34.54 6.53
CA ILE A 337 15.29 33.14 6.09
C ILE A 337 16.38 32.33 6.81
N GLU A 338 17.47 32.97 7.21
CA GLU A 338 18.61 32.32 7.87
C GLU A 338 18.40 32.11 9.38
N ASP A 339 17.36 32.71 9.95
CA ASP A 339 17.09 32.63 11.39
C ASP A 339 16.76 31.19 11.79
N LYS A 340 17.47 30.70 12.79
CA LYS A 340 17.21 29.38 13.39
C LYS A 340 16.34 29.54 14.63
N PRO A 341 15.28 28.73 14.77
CA PRO A 341 14.45 28.78 15.97
C PRO A 341 15.27 28.34 17.18
N LYS A 342 15.08 29.03 18.32
CA LYS A 342 15.66 28.61 19.60
C LYS A 342 15.14 27.24 20.04
N ILE A 343 13.89 26.93 19.71
CA ILE A 343 13.22 25.66 19.98
C ILE A 343 12.91 24.99 18.64
N TYR A 344 13.61 23.91 18.33
CA TYR A 344 13.46 23.19 17.06
C TYR A 344 12.19 22.33 17.00
N ASP A 345 11.79 21.70 18.11
CA ASP A 345 10.56 20.90 18.20
C ASP A 345 9.48 21.65 18.97
N TRP A 346 8.39 22.01 18.30
CA TRP A 346 7.24 22.70 18.90
C TRP A 346 6.46 21.82 19.90
N TYR A 347 6.81 20.54 20.04
CA TYR A 347 6.24 19.63 21.02
C TYR A 347 7.18 19.36 22.23
N SER A 348 8.40 19.91 22.18
CA SER A 348 9.37 19.81 23.27
C SER A 348 8.83 20.37 24.59
N ASP A 349 9.43 19.96 25.70
CA ASP A 349 9.03 20.45 27.02
C ASP A 349 9.32 21.96 27.16
N GLU A 350 10.39 22.45 26.52
CA GLU A 350 10.71 23.87 26.41
C GLU A 350 9.61 24.65 25.68
N CYS A 351 9.01 24.07 24.63
CA CYS A 351 7.88 24.69 23.95
C CYS A 351 6.62 24.70 24.83
N LYS A 352 6.40 23.68 25.66
CA LYS A 352 5.27 23.65 26.59
C LYS A 352 5.38 24.77 27.63
N GLU A 353 6.58 25.02 28.16
CA GLU A 353 6.84 26.14 29.07
C GLU A 353 6.55 27.48 28.40
N LEU A 354 6.97 27.66 27.13
CA LEU A 354 6.63 28.84 26.34
C LEU A 354 5.11 29.00 26.18
N VAL A 355 4.39 27.93 25.84
CA VAL A 355 2.92 27.95 25.69
C VAL A 355 2.22 28.32 27.00
N VAL A 356 2.69 27.82 28.14
CA VAL A 356 2.19 28.19 29.46
C VAL A 356 2.44 29.67 29.74
N ASN A 357 3.64 30.18 29.43
CA ASN A 357 3.97 31.59 29.57
C ASN A 357 3.04 32.48 28.71
N ILE A 358 2.83 32.11 27.44
CA ILE A 358 1.88 32.80 26.55
C ILE A 358 0.48 32.78 27.14
N SER A 359 0.04 31.65 27.71
CA SER A 359 -1.28 31.48 28.32
C SER A 359 -1.47 32.33 29.57
N ASN A 360 -0.44 32.46 30.41
CA ASN A 360 -0.45 33.27 31.62
C ASN A 360 -0.57 34.78 31.33
N ASN A 361 -0.16 35.24 30.15
CA ASN A 361 -0.33 36.63 29.71
C ASN A 361 -1.66 36.89 28.97
N SER A 362 -2.65 36.01 29.10
CA SER A 362 -3.94 36.13 28.39
C SER A 362 -4.76 37.37 28.74
N HIS A 363 -4.59 37.93 29.95
CA HIS A 363 -5.22 39.18 30.38
C HIS A 363 -4.62 40.42 29.69
N ILE A 364 -3.41 40.32 29.13
CA ILE A 364 -2.71 41.42 28.47
C ILE A 364 -3.21 41.55 27.03
N ARG A 365 -4.07 42.54 26.77
CA ARG A 365 -4.55 42.80 25.40
C ARG A 365 -3.57 43.62 24.57
N LYS A 366 -3.01 44.69 25.16
CA LYS A 366 -1.99 45.57 24.57
C LYS A 366 -1.11 46.13 25.69
N ALA A 367 0.11 45.60 25.81
CA ALA A 367 1.11 46.11 26.74
C ALA A 367 1.60 47.50 26.31
N VAL A 368 2.07 48.30 27.27
CA VAL A 368 2.68 49.61 27.00
C VAL A 368 4.11 49.57 27.52
N PHE A 369 5.05 49.87 26.64
CA PHE A 369 6.46 50.03 26.96
C PHE A 369 6.76 51.52 27.15
N VAL A 370 7.50 51.84 28.21
CA VAL A 370 7.84 53.21 28.61
C VAL A 370 9.36 53.36 28.54
N TYR A 371 9.79 54.45 27.93
CA TYR A 371 11.20 54.79 27.75
C TYR A 371 11.45 56.23 28.21
N ASP A 372 12.71 56.56 28.49
CA ASP A 372 13.13 57.95 28.71
C ASP A 372 13.18 58.71 27.37
N THR A 373 13.50 60.01 27.42
CA THR A 373 13.68 60.84 26.22
C THR A 373 14.82 60.38 25.32
N ASN A 374 15.77 59.61 25.87
CA ASN A 374 16.91 59.03 25.15
C ASN A 374 16.59 57.61 24.61
N LYS A 375 15.34 57.16 24.69
CA LYS A 375 14.87 55.81 24.31
C LYS A 375 15.45 54.66 25.13
N ASN A 376 15.99 54.92 26.32
CA ASN A 376 16.34 53.86 27.26
C ASN A 376 15.07 53.27 27.86
N PHE A 377 14.96 51.94 27.86
CA PHE A 377 13.83 51.24 28.43
C PHE A 377 13.73 51.47 29.94
N ILE A 378 12.56 51.91 30.40
CA ILE A 378 12.27 52.15 31.83
C ILE A 378 11.44 51.01 32.39
N SER A 379 10.25 50.79 31.82
CA SER A 379 9.28 49.84 32.37
C SER A 379 8.32 49.31 31.30
N LYS A 380 7.75 48.14 31.60
CA LYS A 380 6.65 47.54 30.85
C LYS A 380 5.42 47.49 31.74
N HIS A 381 4.28 47.92 31.18
CA HIS A 381 2.98 47.86 31.84
C HIS A 381 2.02 46.94 31.08
N GLN A 382 1.14 46.26 31.81
CA GLN A 382 0.17 45.31 31.23
C GLN A 382 -0.89 46.01 30.34
N GLY A 383 -1.05 47.33 30.51
CA GLY A 383 -1.91 48.16 29.67
C GLY A 383 -1.84 49.63 30.07
N VAL A 384 -2.60 50.47 29.36
CA VAL A 384 -2.62 51.93 29.58
C VAL A 384 -3.14 52.34 30.97
N THR A 385 -4.03 51.54 31.57
CA THR A 385 -4.56 51.77 32.92
C THR A 385 -3.55 51.44 34.01
N ASP A 386 -2.74 50.40 33.79
CA ASP A 386 -1.62 50.03 34.66
C ASP A 386 -0.53 51.11 34.61
N ALA A 387 -0.17 51.55 33.39
CA ALA A 387 0.76 52.66 33.19
C ALA A 387 0.26 53.98 33.81
N GLN A 388 -1.06 54.26 33.75
CA GLN A 388 -1.65 55.42 34.42
C GLN A 388 -1.41 55.39 35.93
N LYS A 389 -1.62 54.23 36.58
CA LYS A 389 -1.41 54.10 38.03
C LYS A 389 0.05 54.32 38.41
N ALA A 390 0.98 53.83 37.60
CA ALA A 390 2.42 53.94 37.87
C ALA A 390 2.97 55.36 37.64
N LEU A 391 2.52 56.04 36.57
CA LEU A 391 3.09 57.32 36.14
C LEU A 391 2.23 58.54 36.50
N ASN A 392 1.03 58.31 37.04
CA ASN A 392 0.02 59.33 37.31
C ASN A 392 -0.33 60.19 36.06
N ILE A 393 -0.29 59.57 34.87
CA ILE A 393 -0.65 60.20 33.59
C ILE A 393 -1.96 59.58 33.09
N ASN A 394 -2.91 60.41 32.63
CA ASN A 394 -4.19 59.95 32.11
C ASN A 394 -4.01 58.88 31.01
N HIS A 395 -4.68 57.72 31.15
CA HIS A 395 -4.59 56.60 30.21
C HIS A 395 -4.95 56.98 28.77
N SER A 396 -5.82 57.97 28.56
CA SER A 396 -6.18 58.49 27.23
C SER A 396 -4.99 59.18 26.56
N THR A 397 -4.21 59.93 27.34
CA THR A 397 -2.95 60.54 26.92
C THR A 397 -1.93 59.47 26.57
N ILE A 398 -1.70 58.50 27.46
CA ILE A 398 -0.78 57.37 27.22
C ILE A 398 -1.17 56.64 25.92
N LYS A 399 -2.46 56.34 25.74
CA LYS A 399 -2.98 55.68 24.53
C LYS A 399 -2.72 56.48 23.26
N LYS A 400 -2.87 57.81 23.30
CA LYS A 400 -2.61 58.69 22.15
C LYS A 400 -1.12 58.66 21.77
N TYR A 401 -0.23 58.86 22.73
CA TYR A 401 1.21 58.93 22.49
C TYR A 401 1.83 57.56 22.15
N ALA A 402 1.34 56.47 22.75
CA ALA A 402 1.78 55.11 22.43
C ALA A 402 1.50 54.70 20.96
N LYS A 403 0.45 55.25 20.33
CA LYS A 403 0.16 54.98 18.91
C LYS A 403 1.16 55.62 17.95
N ILE A 404 1.71 56.77 18.33
CA ILE A 404 2.61 57.57 17.49
C ILE A 404 4.07 57.44 17.94
N ASN A 405 4.36 56.56 18.90
CA ASN A 405 5.66 56.46 19.56
C ASN A 405 6.19 57.82 20.06
N GLY A 406 5.27 58.65 20.57
CA GLY A 406 5.54 60.04 20.93
C GLY A 406 5.95 60.22 22.39
N SER A 407 6.56 61.37 22.69
CA SER A 407 6.97 61.75 24.04
C SER A 407 5.90 62.58 24.75
N TYR A 408 5.68 62.32 26.04
CA TYR A 408 4.88 63.16 26.92
C TYR A 408 5.44 63.12 28.35
N ASN A 409 5.60 64.29 28.97
CA ASN A 409 6.07 64.43 30.35
C ASN A 409 7.41 63.69 30.62
N GLY A 410 8.37 63.78 29.69
CA GLY A 410 9.68 63.12 29.82
C GLY A 410 9.71 61.62 29.47
N TYR A 411 8.57 61.03 29.10
CA TYR A 411 8.46 59.61 28.76
C TYR A 411 8.08 59.41 27.29
N ILE A 412 8.66 58.41 26.64
CA ILE A 412 8.19 57.90 25.35
C ILE A 412 7.36 56.66 25.60
N PHE A 413 6.16 56.61 25.01
CA PHE A 413 5.27 55.46 25.11
C PHE A 413 5.26 54.71 23.79
N SER A 414 5.27 53.37 23.84
CA SER A 414 5.11 52.54 22.65
C SER A 414 4.29 51.28 22.95
N TYR A 415 3.55 50.81 21.94
CA TYR A 415 2.95 49.46 21.95
C TYR A 415 3.90 48.37 21.50
N GLU A 416 5.06 48.76 20.97
CA GLU A 416 6.10 47.87 20.50
C GLU A 416 7.34 48.00 21.38
N ARG A 417 8.15 46.94 21.39
CA ARG A 417 9.46 47.03 22.02
C ARG A 417 10.40 47.71 21.02
N LEU A 418 10.86 48.91 21.38
CA LEU A 418 11.82 49.65 20.58
C LEU A 418 13.18 48.98 20.81
N ASN A 419 13.82 48.57 19.72
CA ASN A 419 15.19 48.09 19.77
C ASN A 419 16.11 49.23 20.21
N LYS A 420 17.19 48.86 20.92
CA LYS A 420 18.31 49.77 21.16
C LYS A 420 19.04 50.08 19.86
#